data_AF-A0A848L1D6-F1
#
_entry.id   AF-A0A848L1D6-F1
#
_cell.length_a   1.000
_cell.length_b   1.000
_cell.length_c   1.000
_cell.angle_alpha   90.00
_cell.angle_beta   90.00
_cell.angle_gamma   90.00
#
_symmetry.space_group_name_H-M   'P 1'
#
loop_
_entity.id
_entity.type
_entity.pdbx_description
1 polymer ?
#
loop_
_entity_poly.entity_id
_entity_poly.type
_entity_poly.pdbx_seq_one_letter_code
_entity_poly.pdbx_strand_id
1 'polypeptide(L)'
;MLIALPVCFGLGIFAIWMGSSLITSPAQCGFDAMSENDLCWHTGRSVENLVVDGAANGPTRRGEYTLGQQESANHLRGLLFLGSGLLAVVTIGLFVSIRFVNERRRRTPFRQAQAPT
;
A
#
# COMPACT_ATOMS: atom_id res chain seq x y z
N MET A 1 1.58 -21.12 9.20
CA MET A 1 2.53 -20.02 8.88
C MET A 1 2.99 -20.00 7.43
N LEU A 2 3.18 -21.15 6.76
CA LEU A 2 3.70 -21.20 5.37
C LEU A 2 2.89 -20.42 4.33
N ILE A 3 1.56 -20.33 4.48
CA ILE A 3 0.69 -19.58 3.55
C ILE A 3 0.59 -18.08 3.95
N ALA A 4 0.73 -17.76 5.23
CA ALA A 4 0.59 -16.38 5.71
C ALA A 4 1.73 -15.48 5.22
N LEU A 5 2.97 -15.99 5.15
CA LEU A 5 4.13 -15.22 4.67
C LEU A 5 3.97 -14.72 3.23
N PRO A 6 3.68 -15.57 2.23
CA PRO A 6 3.49 -15.09 0.85
C PRO A 6 2.26 -14.19 0.71
N VAL A 7 1.18 -14.44 1.46
CA VAL A 7 -0.01 -13.56 1.45
C VAL A 7 0.34 -12.17 1.99
N CYS A 8 0.98 -12.09 3.16
CA CYS A 8 1.37 -10.79 3.74
C CYS A 8 2.40 -10.05 2.86
N PHE A 9 3.30 -10.79 2.21
CA PHE A 9 4.25 -10.19 1.27
C PHE A 9 3.54 -9.62 0.03
N GLY A 10 2.58 -10.36 -0.53
CA GLY A 10 1.74 -9.90 -1.63
C GLY A 10 0.90 -8.67 -1.27
N LEU A 11 0.29 -8.66 -0.08
CA LEU A 11 -0.42 -7.49 0.45
C LEU A 11 0.52 -6.29 0.63
N GLY A 12 1.77 -6.51 1.05
CA GLY A 12 2.79 -5.48 1.14
C GLY A 12 3.12 -4.85 -0.22
N ILE A 13 3.32 -5.68 -1.25
CA ILE A 13 3.53 -5.18 -2.63
C ILE A 13 2.30 -4.42 -3.13
N PHE A 14 1.10 -4.96 -2.89
CA PHE A 14 -0.14 -4.30 -3.28
C PHE A 14 -0.29 -2.92 -2.60
N ALA A 15 0.05 -2.82 -1.32
CA ALA A 15 0.06 -1.55 -0.59
C ALA A 15 1.08 -0.56 -1.18
N ILE A 16 2.28 -0.99 -1.57
CA ILE A 16 3.26 -0.13 -2.26
C ILE A 16 2.68 0.37 -3.59
N TRP A 17 2.06 -0.50 -4.38
CA TRP A 17 1.47 -0.14 -5.66
C TRP A 17 0.35 0.89 -5.50
N MET A 18 -0.61 0.64 -4.59
CA MET A 18 -1.68 1.59 -4.26
C MET A 18 -1.11 2.93 -3.76
N GLY A 19 -0.11 2.88 -2.87
CA GLY A 19 0.54 4.07 -2.34
C GLY A 19 1.18 4.93 -3.41
N SER A 20 1.93 4.32 -4.33
CA SER A 20 2.55 5.00 -5.47
C SER A 20 1.51 5.59 -6.43
N SER A 21 0.41 4.88 -6.68
CA SER A 21 -0.69 5.38 -7.52
C SER A 21 -1.31 6.65 -6.93
N LEU A 22 -1.58 6.66 -5.62
CA LEU A 22 -2.17 7.81 -4.93
C LEU A 22 -1.24 9.02 -4.86
N ILE A 23 0.08 8.82 -4.84
CA ILE A 23 1.07 9.90 -4.84
C ILE A 23 1.25 10.50 -6.24
N THR A 24 1.21 9.65 -7.29
CA THR A 24 1.41 10.10 -8.68
C THR A 24 0.14 10.63 -9.32
N SER A 25 -1.02 10.14 -8.88
CA SER A 25 -2.34 10.56 -9.35
C SER A 25 -3.26 10.83 -8.14
N PRO A 26 -3.03 11.94 -7.41
CA PRO A 26 -3.77 12.25 -6.19
C PRO A 26 -5.21 12.70 -6.45
N ALA A 27 -5.51 13.19 -7.65
CA ALA A 27 -6.82 13.65 -8.10
C ALA A 27 -7.77 12.48 -8.43
N GLN A 28 -8.03 11.59 -7.47
CA GLN A 28 -8.87 10.41 -7.65
C GLN A 28 -9.97 10.28 -6.58
N CYS A 29 -11.17 9.90 -7.01
CA CYS A 29 -12.32 9.53 -6.16
C CYS A 29 -12.80 8.15 -6.59
N GLY A 30 -12.71 7.14 -5.73
CA GLY A 30 -13.19 5.80 -6.07
C GLY A 30 -12.55 5.18 -7.33
N PHE A 31 -11.28 5.50 -7.63
CA PHE A 31 -10.50 5.17 -8.84
C PHE A 31 -10.78 6.02 -10.10
N ASP A 32 -11.78 6.91 -10.07
CA ASP A 32 -12.04 7.84 -11.16
C ASP A 32 -11.27 9.15 -10.98
N ALA A 33 -10.79 9.73 -12.08
CA ALA A 33 -10.09 11.01 -12.06
C ALA A 33 -11.05 12.17 -11.79
N MET A 34 -10.63 13.13 -10.97
CA MET A 34 -11.40 14.34 -10.66
C MET A 34 -10.93 15.55 -11.47
N SER A 35 -11.87 16.41 -11.85
CA SER A 35 -11.66 17.76 -12.39
C SER A 35 -11.89 18.85 -11.33
N GLU A 36 -11.51 20.10 -11.63
CA GLU A 36 -11.64 21.24 -10.71
C GLU A 36 -13.09 21.52 -10.27
N ASN A 37 -14.06 21.16 -11.11
CA ASN A 37 -15.49 21.36 -10.83
C ASN A 37 -16.15 20.16 -10.11
N ASP A 38 -15.43 19.04 -9.97
CA ASP A 38 -15.97 17.80 -9.43
C ASP A 38 -15.89 17.77 -7.90
N LEU A 39 -16.81 17.02 -7.29
CA LEU A 39 -16.81 16.74 -5.85
C LEU A 39 -16.73 15.23 -5.63
N CYS A 40 -15.98 14.82 -4.61
CA CYS A 40 -15.96 13.44 -4.16
C CYS A 40 -16.88 13.28 -2.94
N TRP A 41 -17.90 12.44 -3.04
CA TRP A 41 -18.86 12.18 -1.98
C TRP A 41 -18.56 10.85 -1.27
N HIS A 42 -18.29 10.91 0.04
CA HIS A 42 -18.10 9.71 0.85
C HIS A 42 -19.44 9.20 1.43
N THR A 43 -20.03 8.20 0.81
CA THR A 43 -21.12 7.40 1.41
C THR A 43 -20.56 6.35 2.37
N GLY A 44 -20.20 6.75 3.59
CA GLY A 44 -19.70 5.82 4.62
C GLY A 44 -18.17 5.65 4.62
N ARG A 45 -17.66 4.53 5.14
CA ARG A 45 -16.22 4.34 5.40
C ARG A 45 -15.36 4.06 4.15
N SER A 46 -15.94 3.61 3.05
CA SER A 46 -15.17 3.15 1.88
C SER A 46 -15.86 3.32 0.53
N VAL A 47 -17.05 3.91 0.47
CA VAL A 47 -17.75 4.14 -0.80
C VAL A 47 -17.61 5.61 -1.12
N GLU A 48 -16.81 5.88 -2.15
CA GLU A 48 -16.59 7.19 -2.72
C GLU A 48 -17.37 7.27 -4.04
N ASN A 49 -18.14 8.33 -4.25
CA ASN A 49 -18.86 8.58 -5.50
C ASN A 49 -18.42 9.93 -6.07
N LEU A 50 -18.03 9.94 -7.34
CA LEU A 50 -17.70 11.15 -8.06
C LEU A 50 -18.98 11.89 -8.47
N VAL A 51 -19.07 13.17 -8.12
CA VAL A 51 -20.15 14.08 -8.51
C VAL A 51 -19.58 15.10 -9.47
N VAL A 52 -19.90 14.93 -10.75
CA VAL A 52 -19.41 15.81 -11.84
C VAL A 52 -20.12 17.17 -11.76
N ASP A 53 -19.37 18.26 -11.92
CA ASP A 53 -19.87 19.64 -11.85
C ASP A 53 -20.58 20.00 -10.52
N GLY A 54 -20.24 19.30 -9.44
CA GLY A 54 -20.86 19.46 -8.12
C GLY A 54 -20.53 20.80 -7.45
N ALA A 55 -19.32 21.33 -7.64
CA ALA A 55 -18.86 22.55 -6.99
C ALA A 55 -19.56 23.82 -7.54
N ALA A 56 -19.95 23.79 -8.81
CA ALA A 56 -20.65 24.90 -9.46
C ALA A 56 -22.15 24.95 -9.13
N ASN A 57 -22.75 23.84 -8.67
CA ASN A 57 -24.21 23.68 -8.62
C ASN A 57 -24.80 23.31 -7.24
N GLY A 58 -24.00 23.23 -6.17
CA GLY A 58 -24.52 22.80 -4.87
C GLY A 58 -23.81 23.40 -3.64
N PRO A 59 -24.53 23.63 -2.53
CA PRO A 59 -23.91 23.99 -1.27
C PRO A 59 -23.12 22.79 -0.73
N THR A 60 -21.81 22.95 -0.53
CA THR A 60 -20.91 21.92 0.05
C THR A 60 -21.56 21.24 1.25
N ARG A 61 -21.99 19.99 1.08
CA ARG A 61 -22.59 19.17 2.15
C ARG A 61 -21.50 18.46 2.94
N ARG A 62 -21.82 18.11 4.19
CA ARG A 62 -20.94 17.35 5.07
C ARG A 62 -20.63 15.98 4.43
N GLY A 63 -19.38 15.77 3.98
CA GLY A 63 -18.95 14.57 3.27
C GLY A 63 -18.57 14.77 1.80
N GLU A 64 -18.74 15.98 1.25
CA GLU A 64 -18.20 16.38 -0.06
C GLU A 64 -16.77 16.90 0.13
N TYR A 65 -15.85 16.34 -0.65
CA TYR A 65 -14.46 16.78 -0.72
C TYR A 65 -14.22 17.40 -2.09
N THR A 66 -13.70 18.63 -2.11
CA THR A 66 -13.25 19.28 -3.35
C THR A 66 -11.96 18.63 -3.85
N LEU A 67 -11.59 18.88 -5.11
CA LEU A 67 -10.36 18.36 -5.72
C LEU A 67 -9.13 18.52 -4.79
N GLY A 68 -8.85 19.73 -4.31
CA GLY A 68 -7.68 19.97 -3.45
C GLY A 68 -7.76 19.28 -2.07
N GLN A 69 -8.97 19.08 -1.53
CA GLN A 69 -9.14 18.31 -0.29
C GLN A 69 -8.91 16.82 -0.52
N GLN A 70 -9.36 16.28 -1.66
CA GLN A 70 -9.14 14.89 -2.04
C GLN A 70 -7.66 14.64 -2.37
N GLU A 71 -6.99 15.54 -3.07
CA GLU A 71 -5.56 15.43 -3.40
C GLU A 71 -4.69 15.34 -2.16
N SER A 72 -4.89 16.24 -1.20
CA SER A 72 -4.13 16.24 0.06
C SER A 72 -4.40 14.98 0.90
N ALA A 73 -5.67 14.51 0.94
CA ALA A 73 -6.03 13.27 1.61
C ALA A 73 -5.39 12.04 0.94
N ASN A 74 -5.41 11.97 -0.39
CA ASN A 74 -4.83 10.87 -1.16
C ASN A 74 -3.30 10.86 -1.09
N HIS A 75 -2.64 12.01 -1.07
CA HIS A 75 -1.20 12.07 -0.79
C HIS A 75 -0.84 11.45 0.56
N LEU A 76 -1.59 11.80 1.62
CA LEU A 76 -1.34 11.25 2.95
C LEU A 76 -1.65 9.74 3.00
N ARG A 77 -2.79 9.32 2.46
CA ARG A 77 -3.14 7.88 2.32
C ARG A 77 -2.06 7.13 1.54
N GLY A 78 -1.57 7.74 0.45
CA GLY A 78 -0.51 7.20 -0.40
C GLY A 78 0.78 6.95 0.38
N LEU A 79 1.22 7.93 1.17
CA LEU A 79 2.39 7.79 2.05
C LEU A 79 2.20 6.68 3.11
N LEU A 80 1.00 6.57 3.69
CA LEU A 80 0.69 5.52 4.66
C LEU A 80 0.71 4.12 4.03
N PHE A 81 0.12 3.96 2.84
CA PHE A 81 0.15 2.71 2.08
C PHE A 81 1.58 2.32 1.68
N LEU A 82 2.36 3.29 1.20
CA LEU A 82 3.74 3.06 0.79
C LEU A 82 4.64 2.69 1.98
N GLY A 83 4.49 3.39 3.11
CA GLY A 83 5.22 3.09 4.34
C GLY A 83 4.89 1.72 4.93
N SER A 84 3.58 1.38 5.03
CA SER A 84 3.15 0.09 5.56
C SER A 84 3.53 -1.08 4.64
N GLY A 85 3.43 -0.89 3.32
CA GLY A 85 3.85 -1.88 2.33
C GLY A 85 5.36 -2.15 2.36
N LEU A 86 6.19 -1.10 2.41
CA LEU A 86 7.65 -1.24 2.55
C LEU A 86 8.02 -1.96 3.85
N LEU A 87 7.39 -1.59 4.97
CA LEU A 87 7.63 -2.25 6.25
C LEU A 87 7.31 -3.75 6.17
N ALA A 88 6.17 -4.12 5.57
CA ALA A 88 5.79 -5.53 5.42
C ALA A 88 6.79 -6.31 4.55
N VAL A 89 7.17 -5.77 3.39
CA VAL A 89 8.11 -6.41 2.45
C VAL A 89 9.48 -6.59 3.10
N VAL A 90 10.01 -5.55 3.74
CA VAL A 90 11.35 -5.57 4.37
C VAL A 90 11.38 -6.52 5.56
N THR A 91 10.39 -6.48 6.44
CA THR A 91 10.34 -7.35 7.64
C THR A 91 10.22 -8.83 7.26
N ILE A 92 9.38 -9.17 6.29
CA ILE A 92 9.24 -10.54 5.80
C ILE A 92 10.51 -10.99 5.08
N GLY A 93 11.07 -10.14 4.20
CA GLY A 93 12.32 -10.44 3.49
C GLY A 93 13.50 -10.70 4.44
N LEU A 94 13.65 -9.87 5.48
CA LEU A 94 14.65 -10.06 6.53
C LEU A 94 14.41 -11.35 7.30
N PHE A 95 13.17 -11.64 7.71
CA PHE A 95 12.84 -12.86 8.43
C PHE A 95 13.20 -14.12 7.63
N VAL A 96 12.82 -14.17 6.36
CA VAL A 96 13.14 -15.30 5.47
C VAL A 96 14.65 -15.42 5.27
N SER A 97 15.35 -14.31 5.08
CA SER A 97 16.81 -14.30 4.90
C SER A 97 17.54 -14.84 6.14
N ILE A 98 17.14 -14.39 7.34
CA ILE A 98 17.71 -14.87 8.61
C ILE A 98 17.46 -16.37 8.79
N ARG A 99 16.23 -16.85 8.50
CA ARG A 99 15.90 -18.28 8.56
C ARG A 99 16.75 -19.09 7.60
N PHE A 100 16.91 -18.63 6.36
CA PHE A 100 17.73 -19.29 5.35
C PHE A 100 19.21 -19.37 5.77
N VAL A 101 19.79 -18.27 6.27
CA VAL A 101 21.17 -18.25 6.78
C VAL A 101 21.34 -19.20 7.97
N ASN A 102 20.40 -19.21 8.90
CA ASN A 102 20.43 -20.09 10.06
C ASN A 102 20.31 -21.57 9.68
N GLU A 103 19.43 -21.92 8.73
CA GLU A 103 19.35 -23.27 8.19
C GLU A 103 20.62 -23.68 7.48
N ARG A 104 21.20 -22.78 6.66
CA ARG A 104 22.46 -23.05 5.97
C ARG A 104 23.58 -23.31 6.98
N ARG A 105 23.72 -22.49 8.02
CA ARG A 105 24.71 -22.68 9.10
C ARG A 105 24.53 -24.00 9.84
N ARG A 106 23.29 -24.43 10.08
CA ARG A 106 23.00 -25.74 10.72
C ARG A 106 23.36 -26.93 9.84
N ARG A 107 23.39 -26.76 8.52
CA ARG A 107 23.78 -27.81 7.55
C ARG A 107 25.29 -27.85 7.29
N THR A 108 26.07 -26.86 7.72
CA THR A 108 27.52 -26.82 7.51
C THR A 108 28.43 -27.60 8.50
N PRO A 109 28.00 -28.22 9.62
CA PRO A 109 28.94 -28.87 10.53
C PRO A 109 29.13 -30.35 10.17
N PHE A 110 29.69 -30.70 9.01
CA PHE A 110 30.18 -32.08 8.76
C PHE A 110 31.21 -32.25 7.62
N ARG A 111 31.45 -31.23 6.77
CA ARG A 111 32.37 -31.39 5.62
C ARG A 111 33.86 -31.23 5.95
N GLN A 112 34.22 -30.91 7.19
CA GLN A 112 35.62 -30.79 7.63
C GLN A 112 36.15 -32.01 8.41
N ALA A 113 35.34 -33.05 8.63
CA ALA A 113 35.76 -34.24 9.38
C ALA A 113 36.25 -35.42 8.50
N GLN A 114 36.30 -35.25 7.18
CA GLN A 114 36.80 -36.27 6.23
C GLN A 114 37.87 -35.67 5.33
N ALA A 115 39.02 -35.32 5.91
CA ALA A 115 40.26 -35.31 5.15
C ALA A 115 40.89 -36.70 5.34
N PRO A 116 40.92 -37.57 4.31
CA PRO A 116 41.67 -38.81 4.41
C PRO A 116 43.17 -38.46 4.48
N THR A 117 43.80 -38.91 5.57
CA THR A 117 45.26 -39.00 5.72
C THR A 117 45.86 -39.97 4.72
#